data_AF-A0A553HZA1-F1
#
_entry.id   AF-A0A553HZA1-F1
#
_cell.length_a   1.000
_cell.length_b   1.000
_cell.length_c   1.000
_cell.angle_alpha   90.00
_cell.angle_beta   90.00
_cell.angle_gamma   90.00
#
_symmetry.space_group_name_H-M   'P 1'
#
loop_
_entity.id
_entity.type
_entity.pdbx_description
1 polymer ?
#
loop_
_entity_poly.entity_id
_entity_poly.type
_entity_poly.pdbx_seq_one_letter_code
_entity_poly.pdbx_strand_id
1 'polypeptide(L)'
;MPGMRQEAFPYVPVRKDEVDLDAITDDWMLEHKLRKPYQSVQLMKEYFARNYPEMKYNRCLGWGGNGLAAAYDIMDEEGEKRKSAVVKMLFDDDQELQKWEVQNNGLGLVDNESVHKDNTRNPDGSLKETPDSPVSSGEEDSDIDGGEDEDRPNSKRARAEGPPLNVFITEMLDNGDLASILKKVRQHKDRIPNPVLWRFLLCFTRMCIGLAYPPADIEEFNGQPGPIKETVPTRLQDNPRRIVHFDMDPKNVFVGDVLRENEEHSISPVLKEQFCQDWDYIERDQDQIQHQTLAGNFGPHTNVWAVGYLMENLITLCYPAGPPIPTVSTIRPPHGKTEYLTYAAHLQQPFYDHVDRDIIALILRLQAHLPEDRPPLHEIETYVSFHVQTKGNDGMTDQELDEWMRKILYEVPPRTNEQYVAGPVIREVIGTGRMDPSKEKRFVPQVSSRDAAASEQGIERMGSGCISGDSEQAVEQVAEFQRWR
;
A
#
# COMPACT_ATOMS: atom_id res chain seq x y z
N MET A 1 -18.46 23.72 -24.86
CA MET A 1 -17.91 24.49 -23.74
C MET A 1 -16.64 25.17 -24.21
N PRO A 2 -16.28 26.37 -23.71
CA PRO A 2 -14.91 26.87 -23.83
C PRO A 2 -13.93 25.79 -23.36
N GLY A 3 -12.76 25.67 -23.99
CA GLY A 3 -11.76 24.66 -23.64
C GLY A 3 -11.45 24.72 -22.14
N MET A 4 -11.75 23.65 -21.42
CA MET A 4 -11.44 23.57 -20.00
C MET A 4 -9.93 23.35 -19.90
N ARG A 5 -9.27 24.27 -19.21
CA ARG A 5 -7.82 24.25 -19.01
C ARG A 5 -7.51 23.31 -17.86
N GLN A 6 -6.63 22.33 -18.10
CA GLN A 6 -6.08 21.49 -17.05
C GLN A 6 -4.67 21.98 -16.69
N GLU A 7 -4.37 22.01 -15.40
CA GLU A 7 -3.07 22.41 -14.88
C GLU A 7 -2.46 21.28 -14.07
N ALA A 8 -1.23 20.88 -14.44
CA ALA A 8 -0.43 19.95 -13.66
C ALA A 8 0.60 20.72 -12.84
N PHE A 9 0.74 20.32 -11.57
CA PHE A 9 1.69 20.94 -10.65
C PHE A 9 2.86 19.99 -10.36
N PRO A 10 4.10 20.50 -10.33
CA PRO A 10 5.24 19.67 -9.95
C PRO A 10 5.10 19.17 -8.51
N TYR A 11 5.63 17.97 -8.23
CA TYR A 11 5.81 17.51 -6.85
C TYR A 11 6.72 18.48 -6.09
N VAL A 12 6.16 19.26 -5.17
CA VAL A 12 6.90 20.07 -4.20
C VAL A 12 6.71 19.38 -2.85
N PRO A 13 7.77 18.85 -2.21
CA PRO A 13 7.63 18.31 -0.88
C PRO A 13 7.26 19.45 0.05
N VAL A 14 6.01 19.42 0.49
CA VAL A 14 5.63 20.13 1.71
C VAL A 14 6.32 19.36 2.83
N ARG A 15 7.13 20.03 3.66
CA ARG A 15 7.59 19.43 4.91
C ARG A 15 6.34 19.13 5.71
N LYS A 16 5.93 17.86 5.77
CA LYS A 16 4.73 17.43 6.51
C LYS A 16 4.91 17.76 8.01
N ASP A 17 6.16 17.66 8.46
CA ASP A 17 6.58 17.90 9.84
C ASP A 17 7.68 18.98 9.86
N GLU A 18 7.30 20.24 10.07
CA GLU A 18 8.27 21.34 10.23
C GLU A 18 9.05 21.26 11.55
N VAL A 19 8.58 20.43 12.48
CA VAL A 19 9.11 20.30 13.83
C VAL A 19 9.81 18.96 13.99
N ASP A 20 11.03 19.00 14.49
CA ASP A 20 11.75 17.80 14.91
C ASP A 20 11.33 17.43 16.33
N LEU A 21 10.49 16.39 16.49
CA LEU A 21 10.03 15.91 17.80
C LEU A 21 11.16 15.41 18.69
N ASP A 22 12.29 14.95 18.10
CA ASP A 22 13.44 14.48 18.86
C ASP A 22 14.30 15.62 19.43
N ALA A 23 14.23 16.81 18.81
CA ALA A 23 14.92 17.99 19.30
C ALA A 23 14.20 18.67 20.49
N ILE A 24 12.97 18.26 20.79
CA ILE A 24 12.17 18.83 21.87
C ILE A 24 12.58 18.18 23.20
N THR A 25 12.94 19.02 24.18
CA THR A 25 13.34 18.55 25.52
C THR A 25 12.26 18.75 26.59
N ASP A 26 11.23 19.54 26.30
CA ASP A 26 10.20 19.92 27.27
C ASP A 26 8.85 20.23 26.59
N ASP A 27 7.73 19.80 27.19
CA ASP A 27 6.41 19.79 26.56
C ASP A 27 5.53 21.01 26.90
N TRP A 28 5.87 21.77 27.94
CA TRP A 28 5.01 22.85 28.44
C TRP A 28 4.84 24.02 27.45
N MET A 29 5.83 24.24 26.57
CA MET A 29 5.76 25.24 25.49
C MET A 29 5.23 24.69 24.17
N LEU A 30 4.92 23.39 24.07
CA LEU A 30 4.46 22.81 22.80
C LEU A 30 3.06 23.28 22.44
N GLU A 31 2.90 23.62 21.16
CA GLU A 31 1.59 23.80 20.55
C GLU A 31 0.73 22.54 20.80
N HIS A 32 -0.56 22.74 21.07
CA HIS A 32 -1.48 21.66 21.44
C HIS A 32 -1.43 20.47 20.46
N LYS A 33 -1.32 20.74 19.15
CA LYS A 33 -1.25 19.71 18.10
C LYS A 33 0.00 18.83 18.15
N LEU A 34 1.07 19.26 18.83
CA LEU A 34 2.35 18.55 18.91
C LEU A 34 2.50 17.71 20.19
N ARG A 35 1.65 17.97 21.20
CA ARG A 35 1.76 17.30 22.50
C ARG A 35 1.51 15.80 22.40
N LYS A 36 0.44 15.38 21.71
CA LYS A 36 0.11 13.96 21.55
C LYS A 36 1.22 13.19 20.80
N PRO A 37 1.69 13.64 19.62
CA PRO A 37 2.85 13.03 18.96
C PRO A 37 4.09 12.96 19.84
N TYR A 38 4.45 14.04 20.53
CA TYR A 38 5.60 14.08 21.43
C TYR A 38 5.49 13.06 22.56
N GLN A 39 4.35 13.02 23.25
CA GLN A 39 4.09 12.08 24.34
C GLN A 39 4.15 10.62 23.85
N SER A 40 3.60 10.33 22.67
CA SER A 40 3.69 9.01 22.04
C SER A 40 5.14 8.61 21.74
N VAL A 41 5.98 9.53 21.24
CA VAL A 41 7.42 9.25 21.04
C VAL A 41 8.09 8.84 22.35
N GLN A 42 7.85 9.59 23.44
CA GLN A 42 8.45 9.27 24.74
C GLN A 42 7.95 7.93 25.27
N LEU A 43 6.65 7.66 25.15
CA LEU A 43 6.04 6.39 25.55
C LEU A 43 6.65 5.20 24.79
N MET A 44 6.84 5.31 23.47
CA MET A 44 7.50 4.25 22.70
C MET A 44 8.96 4.06 23.10
N LYS A 45 9.72 5.15 23.34
CA LYS A 45 11.11 5.08 23.82
C LYS A 45 11.19 4.28 25.12
N GLU A 46 10.36 4.62 26.10
CA GLU A 46 10.34 3.95 27.41
C GLU A 46 9.89 2.49 27.32
N TYR A 47 8.84 2.22 26.54
CA TYR A 47 8.28 0.88 26.41
C TYR A 47 9.26 -0.10 25.75
N PHE A 48 9.86 0.29 24.62
CA PHE A 48 10.81 -0.59 23.91
C PHE A 48 12.11 -0.75 24.70
N ALA A 49 12.65 0.32 25.30
CA ALA A 49 13.85 0.19 26.14
C ALA A 49 13.66 -0.78 27.32
N ARG A 50 12.44 -0.88 27.85
CA ARG A 50 12.10 -1.77 28.97
C ARG A 50 11.82 -3.20 28.54
N ASN A 51 11.07 -3.39 27.46
CA ASN A 51 10.51 -4.70 27.08
C ASN A 51 11.30 -5.41 25.97
N TYR A 52 12.00 -4.65 25.12
CA TYR A 52 12.73 -5.11 23.94
C TYR A 52 14.09 -4.39 23.87
N PRO A 53 15.02 -4.66 24.82
CA PRO A 53 16.30 -3.94 24.92
C PRO A 53 17.19 -4.06 23.67
N GLU A 54 16.96 -5.06 22.83
CA GLU A 54 17.58 -5.24 21.51
C GLU A 54 17.07 -4.23 20.46
N MET A 55 15.95 -3.56 20.70
CA MET A 55 15.39 -2.54 19.82
C MET A 55 15.70 -1.13 20.34
N LYS A 56 16.69 -0.48 19.74
CA LYS A 56 17.12 0.87 20.11
C LYS A 56 16.39 1.91 19.28
N TYR A 57 15.72 2.86 19.94
CA TYR A 57 15.11 4.00 19.26
C TYR A 57 16.18 4.77 18.46
N ASN A 58 15.87 5.07 17.20
CA ASN A 58 16.73 5.87 16.34
C ASN A 58 16.18 7.30 16.19
N ARG A 59 15.00 7.44 15.58
CA ARG A 59 14.37 8.76 15.31
C ARG A 59 12.88 8.67 15.01
N CYS A 60 12.18 9.78 15.16
CA CYS A 60 10.83 9.97 14.68
C CYS A 60 10.84 10.11 13.16
N LEU A 61 9.98 9.37 12.47
CA LEU A 61 9.85 9.41 11.01
C LEU A 61 8.71 10.33 10.56
N GLY A 62 7.72 10.54 11.42
CA GLY A 62 6.62 11.46 11.19
C GLY A 62 5.36 11.04 11.92
N TRP A 63 4.34 11.90 11.88
CA TRP A 63 3.04 11.64 12.50
C TRP A 63 1.89 12.14 11.62
N GLY A 64 0.68 11.67 11.91
CA GLY A 64 -0.53 12.06 11.20
C GLY A 64 -1.76 11.96 12.11
N GLY A 65 -2.96 12.03 11.52
CA GLY A 65 -4.20 11.93 12.28
C GLY A 65 -4.32 10.62 13.08
N ASN A 66 -3.81 9.52 12.52
CA ASN A 66 -4.06 8.17 13.04
C ASN A 66 -2.91 7.64 13.90
N GLY A 67 -1.75 8.31 13.93
CA GLY A 67 -0.62 7.78 14.68
C GLY A 67 0.73 8.43 14.40
N LEU A 68 1.76 7.74 14.88
CA LEU A 68 3.17 8.10 14.84
C LEU A 68 3.97 6.95 14.23
N ALA A 69 5.01 7.25 13.46
CA ALA A 69 6.00 6.28 13.03
C ALA A 69 7.40 6.67 13.52
N ALA A 70 8.17 5.71 14.03
CA ALA A 70 9.56 5.89 14.40
C ALA A 70 10.44 4.75 13.91
N ALA A 71 11.71 5.07 13.63
CA ALA A 71 12.73 4.10 13.31
C ALA A 71 13.37 3.55 14.58
N TYR A 72 13.60 2.24 14.57
CA TYR A 72 14.34 1.50 15.57
C TYR A 72 15.46 0.70 14.91
N ASP A 73 16.60 0.63 15.57
CA ASP A 73 17.70 -0.25 15.21
C ASP A 73 17.60 -1.54 16.04
N ILE A 74 17.56 -2.69 15.35
CA ILE A 74 17.57 -4.01 15.97
C ILE A 74 19.03 -4.46 16.07
N MET A 75 19.47 -4.70 17.31
CA MET A 75 20.84 -5.07 17.65
C MET A 75 21.00 -6.59 17.73
N ASP A 76 22.19 -7.12 17.44
CA ASP A 76 22.55 -8.51 17.70
C ASP A 76 23.05 -8.74 19.14
N GLU A 77 23.50 -9.97 19.44
CA GLU A 77 23.98 -10.36 20.76
C GLU A 77 25.30 -9.64 21.13
N GLU A 78 26.11 -9.24 20.14
CA GLU A 78 27.31 -8.42 20.34
C GLU A 78 27.00 -6.94 20.54
N GLY A 79 25.76 -6.52 20.30
CA GLY A 79 25.32 -5.13 20.41
C GLY A 79 25.61 -4.29 19.18
N GLU A 80 25.90 -4.93 18.05
CA GLU A 80 26.04 -4.32 16.73
C GLU A 80 24.69 -4.24 16.00
N LYS A 81 24.55 -3.27 15.09
CA LYS A 81 23.28 -3.06 14.39
C LYS A 81 23.09 -4.15 13.34
N ARG A 82 22.07 -4.99 13.52
CA ARG A 82 21.68 -6.04 12.56
C ARG A 82 20.80 -5.50 11.45
N LYS A 83 19.74 -4.76 11.78
CA LYS A 83 18.80 -4.17 10.80
C LYS A 83 18.05 -2.98 11.39
N SER A 84 17.37 -2.22 10.55
CA SER A 84 16.43 -1.17 10.98
C SER A 84 14.98 -1.66 10.82
N ALA A 85 14.08 -1.16 11.66
CA ALA A 85 12.65 -1.40 11.60
C ALA A 85 11.87 -0.10 11.80
N VAL A 86 10.64 -0.06 11.28
CA VAL A 86 9.67 0.99 11.56
C VAL A 86 8.68 0.47 12.57
N VAL A 87 8.51 1.19 13.67
CA VAL A 87 7.45 0.97 14.65
C VAL A 87 6.39 2.05 14.42
N LYS A 88 5.17 1.64 14.06
CA LYS A 88 4.03 2.55 13.93
C LYS A 88 3.12 2.36 15.14
N MET A 89 2.84 3.45 15.83
CA MET A 89 1.93 3.51 16.97
C MET A 89 0.65 4.22 16.57
N LEU A 90 -0.49 3.62 16.91
CA LEU A 90 -1.77 4.29 16.77
C LEU A 90 -2.04 5.22 17.95
N PHE A 91 -2.73 6.31 17.65
CA PHE A 91 -3.15 7.28 18.65
C PHE A 91 -4.43 6.91 19.38
N ASP A 92 -5.15 5.86 18.96
CA ASP A 92 -6.44 5.52 19.54
C ASP A 92 -6.31 4.63 20.79
N ASP A 93 -7.06 5.03 21.83
CA ASP A 93 -7.02 4.47 23.19
C ASP A 93 -8.20 3.49 23.46
N ASP A 94 -9.07 3.23 22.46
CA ASP A 94 -10.22 2.32 22.63
C ASP A 94 -9.80 0.84 22.64
N GLN A 95 -9.60 0.30 23.84
CA GLN A 95 -9.23 -1.10 24.07
C GLN A 95 -10.30 -2.14 23.68
N GLU A 96 -11.56 -1.76 23.57
CA GLU A 96 -12.64 -2.70 23.18
C GLU A 96 -12.69 -2.88 21.66
N LEU A 97 -12.44 -1.81 20.91
CA LEU A 97 -12.18 -1.89 19.47
C LEU A 97 -10.97 -2.79 19.20
N GLN A 98 -9.88 -2.61 19.98
CA GLN A 98 -8.66 -3.41 19.86
C GLN A 98 -8.89 -4.92 20.09
N LYS A 99 -9.59 -5.33 21.16
CA LYS A 99 -9.84 -6.77 21.40
C LYS A 99 -10.70 -7.40 20.31
N TRP A 100 -11.64 -6.64 19.75
CA TRP A 100 -12.47 -7.08 18.63
C TRP A 100 -11.64 -7.26 17.35
N GLU A 101 -10.69 -6.36 17.09
CA GLU A 101 -9.76 -6.42 15.94
C GLU A 101 -8.87 -7.68 15.96
N VAL A 102 -8.25 -8.01 17.11
CA VAL A 102 -7.38 -9.20 17.24
C VAL A 102 -8.15 -10.49 17.02
N GLN A 103 -9.38 -10.56 17.52
CA GLN A 103 -10.18 -11.78 17.49
C GLN A 103 -10.87 -12.02 16.14
N ASN A 104 -11.20 -10.97 15.38
CA ASN A 104 -11.96 -11.12 14.14
C ASN A 104 -11.13 -11.02 12.85
N ASN A 105 -9.94 -10.40 12.86
CA ASN A 105 -9.18 -10.16 11.63
C ASN A 105 -7.90 -10.99 11.48
N GLY A 106 -7.58 -11.89 12.43
CA GLY A 106 -6.49 -12.88 12.28
C GLY A 106 -5.07 -12.30 12.18
N LEU A 107 -4.90 -11.00 12.44
CA LEU A 107 -3.59 -10.37 12.55
C LEU A 107 -3.06 -10.57 13.98
N GLY A 108 -2.12 -11.51 14.13
CA GLY A 108 -1.33 -11.63 15.33
C GLY A 108 -0.53 -10.36 15.60
N LEU A 109 -1.04 -9.51 16.50
CA LEU A 109 -0.20 -8.61 17.29
C LEU A 109 0.93 -9.44 17.88
N VAL A 110 2.18 -9.07 17.56
CA VAL A 110 3.42 -9.58 18.15
C VAL A 110 3.24 -10.95 18.78
N ASP A 111 3.26 -12.00 17.96
CA ASP A 111 3.41 -13.33 18.51
C ASP A 111 4.78 -13.38 19.18
N ASN A 112 4.76 -13.36 20.51
CA ASN A 112 5.90 -13.26 21.43
C ASN A 112 6.96 -14.36 21.22
N GLU A 113 6.71 -15.31 20.33
CA GLU A 113 7.59 -16.41 19.98
C GLU A 113 8.48 -16.16 18.75
N SER A 114 8.14 -15.21 17.88
CA SER A 114 8.88 -14.97 16.62
C SER A 114 10.30 -14.40 16.83
N VAL A 115 10.55 -13.74 17.96
CA VAL A 115 11.90 -13.27 18.36
C VAL A 115 12.77 -14.41 18.91
N HIS A 116 12.20 -15.58 19.23
CA HIS A 116 12.94 -16.70 19.83
C HIS A 116 13.16 -17.91 18.91
N LYS A 117 12.46 -18.02 17.78
CA LYS A 117 12.52 -19.22 16.92
C LYS A 117 13.73 -19.30 15.98
N ASP A 118 14.52 -18.23 15.81
CA ASP A 118 15.72 -18.25 14.95
C ASP A 118 17.00 -18.80 15.63
N ASN A 119 17.00 -19.02 16.94
CA ASN A 119 18.21 -19.43 17.69
C ASN A 119 18.39 -20.96 17.86
N THR A 120 17.65 -21.81 17.13
CA THR A 120 17.73 -23.29 17.29
C THR A 120 18.24 -24.08 16.08
N ARG A 121 18.70 -23.43 15.00
CA ARG A 121 19.26 -24.13 13.82
C ARG A 121 20.78 -24.02 13.73
N ASN A 122 21.42 -25.15 13.41
CA ASN A 122 22.80 -25.15 12.93
C ASN A 122 22.88 -24.46 11.55
N PRO A 123 24.07 -23.99 11.11
CA PRO A 123 24.26 -23.36 9.78
C PRO A 123 23.88 -24.26 8.59
N ASP A 124 23.64 -25.54 8.81
CA ASP A 124 23.22 -26.52 7.79
C ASP A 124 21.73 -26.89 7.85
N GLY A 125 20.94 -26.25 8.72
CA GLY A 125 19.49 -26.48 8.83
C GLY A 125 19.08 -27.69 9.68
N SER A 126 20.01 -28.37 10.35
CA SER A 126 19.68 -29.45 11.29
C SER A 126 19.22 -28.94 12.67
N LEU A 127 18.27 -29.67 13.29
CA LEU A 127 17.81 -29.46 14.67
C LEU A 127 18.87 -29.99 15.65
N LYS A 128 19.16 -29.26 16.74
CA LYS A 128 20.04 -29.75 17.82
C LYS A 128 19.42 -30.96 18.51
N GLU A 129 20.03 -32.13 18.34
CA GLU A 129 19.71 -33.33 19.11
C GLU A 129 20.06 -33.11 20.59
N THR A 130 19.08 -33.30 21.47
CA THR A 130 19.30 -33.40 22.93
C THR A 130 19.73 -34.82 23.30
N PRO A 131 20.64 -35.01 24.28
CA PRO A 131 21.12 -36.35 24.62
C PRO A 131 20.04 -37.19 25.31
N ASP A 132 20.00 -38.46 24.91
CA ASP A 132 19.13 -39.53 25.39
C ASP A 132 19.01 -39.64 26.91
N SER A 133 17.80 -39.97 27.37
CA SER A 133 17.61 -40.75 28.60
C SER A 133 16.54 -41.82 28.35
N PRO A 134 16.73 -43.04 28.88
CA PRO A 134 16.13 -44.24 28.33
C PRO A 134 14.72 -44.52 28.84
N VAL A 135 13.98 -45.24 28.00
CA VAL A 135 12.66 -45.83 28.22
C VAL A 135 12.70 -46.91 29.31
N SER A 136 11.78 -46.87 30.26
CA SER A 136 11.29 -48.06 30.97
C SER A 136 9.86 -47.86 31.46
N SER A 137 9.03 -48.82 31.10
CA SER A 137 7.62 -49.06 31.42
C SER A 137 7.36 -49.52 32.87
N GLY A 138 6.12 -49.30 33.35
CA GLY A 138 5.44 -50.27 34.23
C GLY A 138 4.97 -49.74 35.59
N GLU A 139 3.66 -49.45 35.66
CA GLU A 139 2.66 -49.85 36.67
C GLU A 139 2.86 -49.71 38.21
N GLU A 140 1.74 -49.31 38.83
CA GLU A 140 1.23 -49.59 40.19
C GLU A 140 1.56 -48.66 41.39
N ASP A 141 0.47 -47.99 41.83
CA ASP A 141 -0.09 -47.86 43.18
C ASP A 141 0.67 -47.28 44.39
N SER A 142 -0.13 -46.51 45.14
CA SER A 142 -0.18 -46.29 46.59
C SER A 142 0.38 -44.99 47.19
N ASP A 143 -0.41 -44.50 48.14
CA ASP A 143 -0.31 -43.30 48.97
C ASP A 143 1.01 -43.18 49.76
N ILE A 144 1.37 -41.93 50.14
CA ILE A 144 1.76 -41.48 51.51
C ILE A 144 2.62 -40.20 51.44
N ASP A 145 2.08 -39.15 52.07
CA ASP A 145 2.64 -38.20 53.05
C ASP A 145 4.09 -37.65 52.96
N GLY A 146 4.18 -36.32 53.11
CA GLY A 146 5.20 -35.64 53.92
C GLY A 146 6.54 -35.27 53.26
N GLY A 147 6.87 -33.97 53.26
CA GLY A 147 8.25 -33.52 53.10
C GLY A 147 8.42 -32.12 52.52
N GLU A 148 8.46 -31.12 53.40
CA GLU A 148 9.05 -29.81 53.17
C GLU A 148 10.50 -29.98 52.66
N ASP A 149 10.91 -29.25 51.61
CA ASP A 149 12.17 -28.49 51.64
C ASP A 149 12.44 -27.64 50.37
N GLU A 150 12.88 -26.42 50.68
CA GLU A 150 13.83 -25.56 49.95
C GLU A 150 13.43 -24.86 48.64
N ASP A 151 12.94 -23.63 48.83
CA ASP A 151 13.57 -22.38 48.35
C ASP A 151 14.55 -22.52 47.17
N ARG A 152 14.00 -22.42 45.96
CA ARG A 152 14.71 -21.83 44.81
C ARG A 152 13.84 -20.77 44.18
N PRO A 153 14.22 -19.48 44.20
CA PRO A 153 13.50 -18.47 43.44
C PRO A 153 13.76 -18.74 41.97
N ASN A 154 12.76 -19.35 41.32
CA ASN A 154 12.68 -19.49 39.88
C ASN A 154 12.69 -18.08 39.31
N SER A 155 13.84 -17.66 38.76
CA SER A 155 14.04 -16.35 38.13
C SER A 155 13.31 -16.29 36.79
N LYS A 156 11.99 -16.47 36.81
CA LYS A 156 11.11 -15.96 35.76
C LYS A 156 10.99 -14.47 36.03
N ARG A 157 11.79 -13.68 35.30
CA ARG A 157 11.60 -12.22 35.22
C ARG A 157 10.10 -11.97 35.03
N ALA A 158 9.47 -11.43 36.06
CA ALA A 158 8.10 -10.93 35.96
C ALA A 158 8.09 -9.89 34.84
N ARG A 159 7.52 -10.26 33.68
CA ARG A 159 7.20 -9.30 32.62
C ARG A 159 6.25 -8.27 33.23
N ALA A 160 6.56 -6.99 33.03
CA ALA A 160 5.82 -5.89 33.62
C ALA A 160 4.34 -5.92 33.19
N GLU A 161 3.44 -5.77 34.16
CA GLU A 161 1.98 -5.84 34.07
C GLU A 161 1.33 -4.62 33.37
N GLY A 162 1.91 -4.13 32.28
CA GLY A 162 1.30 -3.08 31.45
C GLY A 162 0.59 -3.70 30.22
N PRO A 163 -0.54 -3.14 29.75
CA PRO A 163 -1.09 -3.53 28.46
C PRO A 163 -0.05 -3.26 27.35
N PRO A 164 0.04 -4.14 26.34
CA PRO A 164 0.94 -3.91 25.20
C PRO A 164 0.58 -2.60 24.50
N LEU A 165 1.59 -1.87 24.00
CA LEU A 165 1.32 -0.70 23.17
C LEU A 165 0.62 -1.15 21.88
N ASN A 166 -0.31 -0.32 21.39
CA ASN A 166 -0.92 -0.52 20.08
C ASN A 166 0.06 -0.11 18.98
N VAL A 167 0.93 -1.06 18.62
CA VAL A 167 1.98 -0.87 17.63
C VAL A 167 2.03 -2.04 16.66
N PHE A 168 2.44 -1.75 15.43
CA PHE A 168 2.95 -2.77 14.51
C PHE A 168 4.35 -2.42 14.05
N ILE A 169 5.11 -3.45 13.71
CA ILE A 169 6.51 -3.36 13.34
C ILE A 169 6.65 -3.85 11.91
N THR A 170 7.27 -3.05 11.06
CA THR A 170 7.59 -3.42 9.68
C THR A 170 9.05 -3.12 9.36
N GLU A 171 9.53 -3.58 8.22
CA GLU A 171 10.89 -3.28 7.77
C GLU A 171 11.05 -1.78 7.46
N MET A 172 12.28 -1.29 7.62
CA MET A 172 12.65 0.05 7.19
C MET A 172 13.02 0.03 5.70
N LEU A 173 12.49 0.99 4.94
CA LEU A 173 12.88 1.23 3.56
C LEU A 173 13.69 2.53 3.49
N ASP A 174 14.98 2.41 3.24
CA ASP A 174 15.95 3.50 3.46
C ASP A 174 15.94 4.57 2.37
N ASN A 175 15.34 4.31 1.20
CA ASN A 175 15.38 5.22 0.05
C ASN A 175 14.20 6.21 -0.02
N GLY A 176 13.41 6.30 1.05
CA GLY A 176 12.31 7.26 1.20
C GLY A 176 11.06 6.85 0.42
N ASP A 177 10.32 7.83 -0.09
CA ASP A 177 9.08 7.64 -0.84
C ASP A 177 9.22 7.92 -2.35
N LEU A 178 8.24 7.52 -3.13
CA LEU A 178 8.20 7.71 -4.57
C LEU A 178 8.14 9.21 -4.92
N ALA A 179 7.46 10.04 -4.12
CA ALA A 179 7.46 11.48 -4.30
C ALA A 179 8.89 12.08 -4.24
N SER A 180 9.75 11.52 -3.37
CA SER A 180 11.16 11.88 -3.24
C SER A 180 11.95 11.44 -4.47
N ILE A 181 11.69 10.26 -5.03
CA ILE A 181 12.25 9.83 -6.33
C ILE A 181 11.86 10.81 -7.43
N LEU A 182 10.56 11.12 -7.59
CA LEU A 182 10.06 12.02 -8.64
C LEU A 182 10.76 13.38 -8.57
N LYS A 183 10.93 13.91 -7.36
CA LYS A 183 11.70 15.14 -7.12
C LYS A 183 13.14 15.00 -7.58
N LYS A 184 13.85 13.94 -7.16
CA LYS A 184 15.26 13.73 -7.52
C LYS A 184 15.44 13.61 -9.04
N VAL A 185 14.63 12.80 -9.71
CA VAL A 185 14.65 12.66 -11.19
C VAL A 185 14.51 14.03 -11.86
N ARG A 186 13.56 14.85 -11.38
CA ARG A 186 13.38 16.22 -11.89
C ARG A 186 14.58 17.13 -11.61
N GLN A 187 15.15 17.07 -10.41
CA GLN A 187 16.32 17.88 -10.05
C GLN A 187 17.56 17.51 -10.88
N HIS A 188 17.71 16.23 -11.23
CA HIS A 188 18.72 15.76 -12.17
C HIS A 188 18.38 16.04 -13.64
N LYS A 189 17.20 16.59 -13.94
CA LYS A 189 16.68 16.83 -15.29
C LYS A 189 16.68 15.56 -16.15
N ASP A 190 16.40 14.45 -15.52
CA ASP A 190 16.39 13.12 -16.14
C ASP A 190 14.97 12.62 -16.37
N ARG A 191 14.86 11.42 -16.94
CA ARG A 191 13.60 10.69 -17.12
C ARG A 191 13.74 9.30 -16.53
N ILE A 192 12.61 8.66 -16.22
CA ILE A 192 12.62 7.27 -15.76
C ILE A 192 12.71 6.36 -17.00
N PRO A 193 13.72 5.47 -17.08
CA PRO A 193 13.85 4.54 -18.19
C PRO A 193 12.64 3.61 -18.35
N ASN A 194 12.28 3.25 -19.59
CA ASN A 194 11.19 2.29 -19.86
C ASN A 194 11.35 0.95 -19.11
N PRO A 195 12.56 0.35 -19.00
CA PRO A 195 12.75 -0.89 -18.22
C PRO A 195 12.38 -0.76 -16.74
N VAL A 196 12.60 0.43 -16.18
CA VAL A 196 12.28 0.78 -14.80
C VAL A 196 10.78 1.04 -14.67
N LEU A 197 10.16 1.76 -15.62
CA LEU A 197 8.72 1.97 -15.66
C LEU A 197 7.93 0.66 -15.72
N TRP A 198 8.35 -0.30 -16.55
CA TRP A 198 7.74 -1.63 -16.62
C TRP A 198 7.81 -2.37 -15.28
N ARG A 199 8.95 -2.29 -14.57
CA ARG A 199 9.12 -2.95 -13.28
C ARG A 199 8.35 -2.27 -12.17
N PHE A 200 8.29 -0.93 -12.15
CA PHE A 200 7.42 -0.20 -11.23
C PHE A 200 5.94 -0.56 -11.45
N LEU A 201 5.50 -0.65 -12.71
CA LEU A 201 4.15 -1.12 -13.03
C LEU A 201 3.91 -2.56 -12.56
N LEU A 202 4.92 -3.43 -12.65
CA LEU A 202 4.83 -4.78 -12.09
C LEU A 202 4.68 -4.73 -10.57
N CYS A 203 5.51 -3.97 -9.85
CA CYS A 203 5.38 -3.78 -8.40
C CYS A 203 3.97 -3.34 -8.01
N PHE A 204 3.42 -2.32 -8.66
CA PHE A 204 2.08 -1.83 -8.36
C PHE A 204 0.99 -2.84 -8.68
N THR A 205 1.19 -3.65 -9.72
CA THR A 205 0.27 -4.75 -10.04
C THR A 205 0.29 -5.80 -8.94
N ARG A 206 1.49 -6.19 -8.45
CA ARG A 206 1.66 -7.12 -7.31
C ARG A 206 0.96 -6.60 -6.06
N MET A 207 1.09 -5.31 -5.73
CA MET A 207 0.36 -4.68 -4.62
C MET A 207 -1.16 -4.83 -4.76
N CYS A 208 -1.71 -4.56 -5.96
CA CYS A 208 -3.15 -4.73 -6.19
C CYS A 208 -3.59 -6.19 -6.04
N ILE A 209 -2.75 -7.14 -6.46
CA ILE A 209 -3.01 -8.57 -6.28
C ILE A 209 -3.01 -8.92 -4.79
N GLY A 210 -2.04 -8.44 -4.01
CA GLY A 210 -2.01 -8.65 -2.55
C GLY A 210 -3.27 -8.13 -1.85
N LEU A 211 -3.78 -6.96 -2.27
CA LEU A 211 -5.05 -6.41 -1.75
C LEU A 211 -6.27 -7.23 -2.18
N ALA A 212 -6.29 -7.73 -3.41
CA ALA A 212 -7.42 -8.52 -3.93
C ALA A 212 -7.43 -9.95 -3.38
N TYR A 213 -6.26 -10.51 -3.04
CA TYR A 213 -6.09 -11.89 -2.61
C TYR A 213 -5.16 -11.97 -1.39
N PRO A 214 -5.52 -11.32 -0.27
CA PRO A 214 -4.72 -11.42 0.94
C PRO A 214 -4.75 -12.87 1.43
N PRO A 215 -3.68 -13.33 2.11
CA PRO A 215 -3.65 -14.66 2.69
C PRO A 215 -4.84 -14.88 3.63
N ALA A 216 -5.23 -16.13 3.80
CA ALA A 216 -6.27 -16.46 4.78
C ALA A 216 -5.74 -16.35 6.22
N ASP A 217 -4.43 -16.61 6.40
CA ASP A 217 -3.71 -16.58 7.67
C ASP A 217 -2.28 -16.08 7.41
N ILE A 218 -1.73 -15.26 8.32
CA ILE A 218 -0.34 -14.80 8.24
C ILE A 218 0.66 -15.96 8.27
N GLU A 219 0.30 -17.08 8.90
CA GLU A 219 1.12 -18.29 8.97
C GLU A 219 1.27 -19.00 7.62
N GLU A 220 0.40 -18.71 6.64
CA GLU A 220 0.48 -19.29 5.28
C GLU A 220 1.84 -19.04 4.61
N PHE A 221 2.52 -17.99 5.05
CA PHE A 221 3.81 -17.55 4.54
C PHE A 221 4.99 -17.91 5.43
N ASN A 222 4.77 -18.56 6.58
CA ASN A 222 5.85 -18.94 7.50
C ASN A 222 6.85 -19.89 6.81
N GLY A 223 8.12 -19.48 6.81
CA GLY A 223 9.22 -20.27 6.23
C GLY A 223 9.38 -20.15 4.72
N GLN A 224 8.56 -19.35 4.03
CA GLN A 224 8.78 -19.05 2.62
C GLN A 224 9.92 -18.03 2.45
N PRO A 225 10.82 -18.20 1.45
CA PRO A 225 11.83 -17.21 1.17
C PRO A 225 11.17 -15.93 0.64
N GLY A 226 11.43 -14.80 1.29
CA GLY A 226 11.02 -13.49 0.81
C GLY A 226 11.90 -12.98 -0.34
N PRO A 227 11.43 -11.99 -1.12
CA PRO A 227 10.06 -11.46 -1.12
C PRO A 227 9.08 -12.47 -1.73
N ILE A 228 7.89 -12.57 -1.13
CA ILE A 228 6.81 -13.42 -1.64
C ILE A 228 6.25 -12.74 -2.87
N LYS A 229 5.99 -13.52 -3.91
CA LYS A 229 5.50 -13.02 -5.19
C LYS A 229 3.97 -13.12 -5.25
N GLU A 230 3.29 -11.99 -5.25
CA GLU A 230 1.82 -11.94 -5.32
C GLU A 230 1.35 -12.27 -6.74
N THR A 231 0.77 -13.46 -6.94
CA THR A 231 0.18 -13.88 -8.23
C THR A 231 -1.32 -14.04 -8.11
N VAL A 232 -2.09 -13.75 -9.16
CA VAL A 232 -3.54 -14.00 -9.13
C VAL A 232 -3.80 -15.51 -8.97
N PRO A 233 -4.47 -15.95 -7.88
CA PRO A 233 -4.72 -17.37 -7.69
C PRO A 233 -5.71 -17.86 -8.75
N THR A 234 -5.34 -18.88 -9.54
CA THR A 234 -6.17 -19.38 -10.65
C THR A 234 -7.59 -19.75 -10.23
N ARG A 235 -7.77 -20.27 -9.00
CA ARG A 235 -9.09 -20.66 -8.47
C ARG A 235 -9.94 -19.48 -7.99
N LEU A 236 -9.33 -18.34 -7.73
CA LEU A 236 -10.00 -17.16 -7.16
C LEU A 236 -10.00 -15.97 -8.13
N GLN A 237 -9.53 -16.16 -9.36
CA GLN A 237 -9.39 -15.11 -10.38
C GLN A 237 -10.66 -14.27 -10.55
N ASP A 238 -11.84 -14.91 -10.49
CA ASP A 238 -13.16 -14.25 -10.64
C ASP A 238 -13.77 -13.78 -9.30
N ASN A 239 -13.11 -14.02 -8.17
CA ASN A 239 -13.59 -13.67 -6.84
C ASN A 239 -12.54 -12.89 -6.01
N PRO A 240 -12.09 -11.71 -6.48
CA PRO A 240 -11.20 -10.85 -5.70
C PRO A 240 -11.95 -10.24 -4.51
N ARG A 241 -11.25 -10.06 -3.38
CA ARG A 241 -11.74 -9.23 -2.28
C ARG A 241 -11.87 -7.78 -2.73
N ARG A 242 -12.89 -7.08 -2.22
CA ARG A 242 -13.16 -5.67 -2.54
C ARG A 242 -12.41 -4.70 -1.62
N ILE A 243 -11.14 -4.99 -1.33
CA ILE A 243 -10.29 -4.09 -0.53
C ILE A 243 -9.75 -3.00 -1.46
N VAL A 244 -9.99 -1.73 -1.11
CA VAL A 244 -9.68 -0.59 -1.98
C VAL A 244 -8.83 0.41 -1.26
N HIS A 245 -7.59 0.64 -1.71
CA HIS A 245 -6.59 1.41 -0.98
C HIS A 245 -6.95 2.89 -0.73
N PHE A 246 -7.80 3.54 -1.52
CA PHE A 246 -8.21 4.95 -1.36
C PHE A 246 -7.13 6.06 -1.31
N ASP A 247 -5.87 5.76 -1.03
CA ASP A 247 -4.78 6.72 -0.85
C ASP A 247 -3.46 6.25 -1.49
N MET A 248 -3.55 5.66 -2.70
CA MET A 248 -2.35 5.33 -3.49
C MET A 248 -1.73 6.62 -4.06
N ASP A 249 -1.03 7.36 -3.21
CA ASP A 249 -0.25 8.56 -3.54
C ASP A 249 1.26 8.24 -3.53
N PRO A 250 2.09 8.92 -4.35
CA PRO A 250 3.54 8.70 -4.30
C PRO A 250 4.21 8.93 -2.94
N LYS A 251 3.58 9.63 -1.99
CA LYS A 251 4.08 9.73 -0.61
C LYS A 251 3.84 8.47 0.24
N ASN A 252 2.91 7.62 -0.17
CA ASN A 252 2.58 6.36 0.50
C ASN A 252 3.21 5.15 -0.20
N VAL A 253 4.01 5.38 -1.24
CA VAL A 253 4.83 4.33 -1.89
C VAL A 253 6.27 4.51 -1.45
N PHE A 254 6.74 3.64 -0.58
CA PHE A 254 8.12 3.59 -0.11
C PHE A 254 9.03 2.82 -1.06
N VAL A 255 10.30 3.18 -1.01
CA VAL A 255 11.35 2.72 -1.92
C VAL A 255 12.38 1.95 -1.10
N GLY A 256 12.49 0.65 -1.36
CA GLY A 256 13.55 -0.21 -0.84
C GLY A 256 14.81 -0.18 -1.69
N ASP A 257 15.68 -1.17 -1.48
CA ASP A 257 16.89 -1.35 -2.28
C ASP A 257 16.64 -2.12 -3.59
N VAL A 258 17.64 -2.05 -4.47
CA VAL A 258 17.70 -2.87 -5.69
C VAL A 258 18.19 -4.27 -5.31
N LEU A 259 17.34 -5.27 -5.51
CA LEU A 259 17.64 -6.67 -5.18
C LEU A 259 18.23 -7.37 -6.40
N ARG A 260 19.55 -7.29 -6.58
CA ARG A 260 20.25 -7.81 -7.77
C ARG A 260 20.02 -9.31 -8.03
N GLU A 261 19.79 -10.09 -6.98
CA GLU A 261 19.53 -11.53 -7.07
C GLU A 261 18.05 -11.86 -7.33
N ASN A 262 17.17 -10.85 -7.32
CA ASN A 262 15.75 -11.00 -7.61
C ASN A 262 15.46 -10.69 -9.08
N GLU A 263 14.75 -11.58 -9.77
CA GLU A 263 14.45 -11.42 -11.20
C GLU A 263 13.61 -10.16 -11.50
N GLU A 264 12.63 -9.82 -10.64
CA GLU A 264 11.72 -8.68 -10.85
C GLU A 264 12.35 -7.33 -10.47
N HIS A 265 13.23 -7.33 -9.45
CA HIS A 265 13.83 -6.12 -8.86
C HIS A 265 15.35 -6.00 -9.07
N SER A 266 15.89 -6.73 -10.04
CA SER A 266 17.33 -6.74 -10.37
C SER A 266 17.89 -5.38 -10.77
N ILE A 267 17.06 -4.54 -11.39
CA ILE A 267 17.44 -3.21 -11.91
C ILE A 267 16.50 -2.09 -11.46
N SER A 268 15.63 -2.36 -10.48
CA SER A 268 14.69 -1.38 -9.93
C SER A 268 14.48 -1.65 -8.45
N PRO A 269 14.34 -0.61 -7.61
CA PRO A 269 14.08 -0.82 -6.20
C PRO A 269 12.74 -1.53 -6.00
N VAL A 270 12.66 -2.31 -4.92
CA VAL A 270 11.37 -2.81 -4.43
C VAL A 270 10.54 -1.60 -4.01
N LEU A 271 9.29 -1.55 -4.47
CA LEU A 271 8.31 -0.56 -3.99
C LEU A 271 7.41 -1.26 -2.99
N LYS A 272 7.13 -0.62 -1.85
CA LYS A 272 6.14 -1.08 -0.87
C LYS A 272 5.18 0.03 -0.53
N GLU A 273 3.93 -0.32 -0.30
CA GLU A 273 2.85 0.62 0.04
C GLU A 273 2.78 0.78 1.58
N GLN A 274 2.41 1.97 2.07
CA GLN A 274 2.16 2.22 3.48
C GLN A 274 0.76 1.77 3.91
N PHE A 275 0.66 0.53 4.37
CA PHE A 275 -0.56 0.08 5.03
C PHE A 275 -0.73 0.79 6.39
N CYS A 276 -1.91 1.38 6.64
CA CYS A 276 -2.36 1.77 7.96
C CYS A 276 -3.36 0.73 8.51
N GLN A 277 -3.41 0.55 9.83
CA GLN A 277 -4.37 -0.38 10.43
C GLN A 277 -5.83 0.00 10.14
N ASP A 278 -6.10 1.25 9.73
CA ASP A 278 -7.43 1.72 9.28
C ASP A 278 -8.07 0.82 8.20
N TRP A 279 -7.26 0.03 7.47
CA TRP A 279 -7.68 -1.02 6.52
C TRP A 279 -8.49 -2.15 7.16
N ASP A 280 -8.20 -2.50 8.41
CA ASP A 280 -8.87 -3.57 9.17
C ASP A 280 -10.28 -3.18 9.65
N TYR A 281 -10.59 -1.87 9.58
CA TYR A 281 -11.85 -1.27 10.02
C TYR A 281 -12.83 -1.00 8.87
N ILE A 282 -12.43 -1.24 7.62
CA ILE A 282 -13.36 -1.10 6.49
C ILE A 282 -14.34 -2.26 6.59
N GLU A 283 -15.51 -1.99 7.17
CA GLU A 283 -16.65 -2.90 7.12
C GLU A 283 -16.88 -3.29 5.65
N ARG A 284 -17.13 -4.58 5.43
CA ARG A 284 -17.52 -5.05 4.10
C ARG A 284 -18.75 -4.24 3.69
N ASP A 285 -18.61 -3.46 2.62
CA ASP A 285 -19.75 -2.77 2.01
C ASP A 285 -20.85 -3.83 1.80
N GLN A 286 -21.99 -3.64 2.48
CA GLN A 286 -23.11 -4.60 2.56
C GLN A 286 -23.89 -4.68 1.25
N ASP A 287 -23.18 -4.84 0.14
CA ASP A 287 -23.67 -5.05 -1.22
C ASP A 287 -24.51 -3.91 -1.83
N GLN A 288 -24.76 -2.80 -1.14
CA GLN A 288 -25.75 -1.80 -1.60
C GLN A 288 -25.22 -0.85 -2.69
N ILE A 289 -23.91 -0.56 -2.75
CA ILE A 289 -23.34 0.44 -3.70
C ILE A 289 -22.74 -0.22 -4.96
N GLN A 290 -22.71 -1.56 -5.01
CA GLN A 290 -22.08 -2.34 -6.09
C GLN A 290 -22.71 -2.16 -7.47
N HIS A 291 -23.96 -1.67 -7.52
CA HIS A 291 -24.73 -1.51 -8.74
C HIS A 291 -24.59 -0.12 -9.40
N GLN A 292 -23.88 0.84 -8.77
CA GLN A 292 -23.59 2.11 -9.45
C GLN A 292 -22.49 1.91 -10.50
N THR A 293 -22.65 2.54 -11.66
CA THR A 293 -21.70 2.37 -12.77
C THR A 293 -20.41 3.17 -12.59
N LEU A 294 -20.40 4.19 -11.72
CA LEU A 294 -19.30 5.15 -11.59
C LEU A 294 -18.99 5.53 -10.14
N ALA A 295 -19.88 6.29 -9.48
CA ALA A 295 -19.65 6.80 -8.12
C ALA A 295 -19.97 5.72 -7.08
N GLY A 296 -19.17 5.64 -6.01
CA GLY A 296 -19.41 4.73 -4.89
C GLY A 296 -19.16 3.24 -5.16
N ASN A 297 -19.09 2.81 -6.42
CA ASN A 297 -18.74 1.43 -6.77
C ASN A 297 -17.23 1.24 -6.63
N PHE A 298 -16.78 0.95 -5.41
CA PHE A 298 -15.38 0.73 -5.09
C PHE A 298 -15.06 -0.77 -5.12
N GLY A 299 -13.95 -1.13 -5.76
CA GLY A 299 -13.45 -2.50 -5.79
C GLY A 299 -12.01 -2.55 -6.34
N PRO A 300 -11.51 -3.73 -6.72
CA PRO A 300 -10.16 -3.87 -7.26
C PRO A 300 -9.89 -2.94 -8.46
N HIS A 301 -10.91 -2.65 -9.27
CA HIS A 301 -10.82 -1.71 -10.38
C HIS A 301 -10.46 -0.27 -9.95
N THR A 302 -10.74 0.11 -8.70
CA THR A 302 -10.33 1.40 -8.12
C THR A 302 -8.84 1.42 -7.85
N ASN A 303 -8.27 0.34 -7.30
CA ASN A 303 -6.82 0.20 -7.14
C ASN A 303 -6.12 0.20 -8.51
N VAL A 304 -6.67 -0.52 -9.48
CA VAL A 304 -6.17 -0.55 -10.87
C VAL A 304 -6.12 0.86 -11.47
N TRP A 305 -7.15 1.68 -11.26
CA TRP A 305 -7.14 3.07 -11.69
C TRP A 305 -6.03 3.87 -11.01
N ALA A 306 -5.85 3.67 -9.71
CA ALA A 306 -4.82 4.37 -8.93
C ALA A 306 -3.39 3.95 -9.34
N VAL A 307 -3.16 2.71 -9.77
CA VAL A 307 -1.90 2.33 -10.43
C VAL A 307 -1.67 3.13 -11.71
N GLY A 308 -2.71 3.27 -12.54
CA GLY A 308 -2.64 4.15 -13.71
C GLY A 308 -2.30 5.59 -13.35
N TYR A 309 -2.84 6.10 -12.23
CA TYR A 309 -2.50 7.41 -11.67
C TYR A 309 -1.04 7.50 -11.24
N LEU A 310 -0.50 6.52 -10.49
CA LEU A 310 0.92 6.48 -10.10
C LEU A 310 1.86 6.45 -11.32
N MET A 311 1.52 5.68 -12.36
CA MET A 311 2.31 5.63 -13.58
C MET A 311 2.30 6.96 -14.36
N GLU A 312 1.18 7.68 -14.36
CA GLU A 312 1.12 9.04 -14.90
C GLU A 312 2.07 9.98 -14.14
N ASN A 313 2.11 9.90 -12.80
CA ASN A 313 3.05 10.68 -12.00
C ASN A 313 4.51 10.37 -12.34
N LEU A 314 4.85 9.10 -12.56
CA LEU A 314 6.19 8.65 -12.96
C LEU A 314 6.62 9.18 -14.33
N ILE A 315 5.70 9.19 -15.30
CA ILE A 315 5.97 9.68 -16.66
C ILE A 315 6.05 11.21 -16.70
N THR A 316 5.15 11.89 -15.99
CA THR A 316 5.02 13.34 -16.05
C THR A 316 5.91 14.07 -15.04
N LEU A 317 6.39 13.36 -14.01
CA LEU A 317 7.11 13.90 -12.84
C LEU A 317 6.32 15.01 -12.10
N CYS A 318 5.00 15.01 -12.26
CA CYS A 318 4.06 16.00 -11.75
C CYS A 318 2.85 15.31 -11.15
N TYR A 319 2.14 15.99 -10.26
CA TYR A 319 0.77 15.60 -9.92
C TYR A 319 -0.11 15.69 -11.17
N PRO A 320 -1.14 14.84 -11.31
CA PRO A 320 -1.98 14.82 -12.49
C PRO A 320 -2.75 16.12 -12.65
N ALA A 321 -3.09 16.43 -13.90
CA ALA A 321 -3.64 17.73 -14.22
C ALA A 321 -5.06 17.89 -13.65
N GLY A 322 -5.29 18.98 -12.91
CA GLY A 322 -6.58 19.35 -12.34
C GLY A 322 -7.30 20.42 -13.18
N PRO A 323 -8.64 20.36 -13.31
CA PRO A 323 -9.51 19.23 -12.95
C PRO A 323 -9.31 18.04 -13.91
N PRO A 324 -9.59 16.79 -13.49
CA PRO A 324 -9.48 15.63 -14.38
C PRO A 324 -10.59 15.65 -15.43
N ILE A 325 -10.23 15.52 -16.70
CA ILE A 325 -11.18 15.50 -17.82
C ILE A 325 -10.91 14.26 -18.67
N PRO A 326 -11.88 13.33 -18.78
CA PRO A 326 -11.69 12.17 -19.62
C PRO A 326 -11.80 12.57 -21.09
N THR A 327 -10.96 11.98 -21.92
CA THR A 327 -10.96 12.17 -23.37
C THR A 327 -11.13 10.83 -24.07
N VAL A 328 -11.73 10.84 -25.26
CA VAL A 328 -11.90 9.65 -26.08
C VAL A 328 -10.53 9.12 -26.53
N SER A 329 -10.33 7.82 -26.39
CA SER A 329 -9.20 7.08 -26.91
C SER A 329 -9.68 5.91 -27.76
N THR A 330 -8.95 5.65 -28.85
CA THR A 330 -9.12 4.47 -29.72
C THR A 330 -7.93 3.50 -29.58
N ILE A 331 -6.98 3.78 -28.69
CA ILE A 331 -5.81 2.94 -28.48
C ILE A 331 -6.18 1.76 -27.57
N ARG A 332 -6.04 0.54 -28.11
CA ARG A 332 -6.32 -0.73 -27.43
C ARG A 332 -7.66 -0.73 -26.68
N PRO A 333 -8.78 -0.50 -27.38
CA PRO A 333 -10.06 -0.40 -26.73
C PRO A 333 -10.44 -1.71 -26.01
N PRO A 334 -11.29 -1.64 -24.97
CA PRO A 334 -11.87 -2.82 -24.33
C PRO A 334 -12.53 -3.77 -25.33
N HIS A 335 -12.63 -5.04 -24.96
CA HIS A 335 -13.26 -6.04 -25.82
C HIS A 335 -14.68 -5.60 -26.22
N GLY A 336 -14.98 -5.66 -27.51
CA GLY A 336 -16.28 -5.23 -28.04
C GLY A 336 -16.48 -3.72 -28.18
N LYS A 337 -15.48 -2.88 -27.85
CA LYS A 337 -15.52 -1.43 -28.02
C LYS A 337 -14.51 -0.98 -29.09
N THR A 338 -14.81 0.11 -29.81
CA THR A 338 -13.89 0.76 -30.76
C THR A 338 -13.22 2.01 -30.16
N GLU A 339 -13.86 2.60 -29.16
CA GLU A 339 -13.39 3.77 -28.42
C GLU A 339 -13.86 3.68 -26.96
N TYR A 340 -13.19 4.40 -26.08
CA TYR A 340 -13.54 4.52 -24.66
C TYR A 340 -13.02 5.85 -24.11
N LEU A 341 -13.54 6.27 -22.97
CA LEU A 341 -13.10 7.48 -22.27
C LEU A 341 -11.98 7.14 -21.30
N THR A 342 -10.91 7.94 -21.27
CA THR A 342 -9.78 7.76 -20.35
C THR A 342 -9.23 9.11 -19.87
N TYR A 343 -8.76 9.15 -18.63
CA TYR A 343 -8.14 10.35 -18.03
C TYR A 343 -6.67 10.53 -18.44
N ALA A 344 -6.02 9.46 -18.92
CA ALA A 344 -4.61 9.48 -19.32
C ALA A 344 -4.38 9.85 -20.79
N ALA A 345 -5.42 10.24 -21.54
CA ALA A 345 -5.33 10.44 -23.00
C ALA A 345 -4.24 11.45 -23.41
N HIS A 346 -3.91 12.41 -22.54
CA HIS A 346 -2.87 13.40 -22.76
C HIS A 346 -1.45 12.79 -22.89
N LEU A 347 -1.22 11.56 -22.40
CA LEU A 347 0.06 10.85 -22.56
C LEU A 347 0.33 10.46 -24.02
N GLN A 348 -0.64 10.61 -24.93
CA GLN A 348 -0.46 10.38 -26.36
C GLN A 348 0.23 11.54 -27.08
N GLN A 349 0.49 12.66 -26.40
CA GLN A 349 1.14 13.81 -27.01
C GLN A 349 2.61 13.52 -27.39
N PRO A 350 3.15 14.15 -28.45
CA PRO A 350 4.53 13.92 -28.91
C PRO A 350 5.61 14.10 -27.85
N PHE A 351 5.34 14.92 -26.83
CA PHE A 351 6.25 15.11 -25.70
C PHE A 351 6.58 13.80 -24.95
N TYR A 352 5.69 12.82 -25.01
CA TYR A 352 5.81 11.51 -24.37
C TYR A 352 6.25 10.39 -25.33
N ASP A 353 6.72 10.72 -26.53
CA ASP A 353 7.14 9.71 -27.54
C ASP A 353 8.34 8.86 -27.13
N HIS A 354 9.08 9.31 -26.11
CA HIS A 354 10.17 8.57 -25.48
C HIS A 354 9.69 7.41 -24.58
N VAL A 355 8.42 7.45 -24.14
CA VAL A 355 7.83 6.38 -23.33
C VAL A 355 7.32 5.29 -24.26
N ASP A 356 7.59 4.04 -23.89
CA ASP A 356 7.09 2.87 -24.57
C ASP A 356 5.56 2.97 -24.80
N ARG A 357 5.15 2.84 -26.06
CA ARG A 357 3.74 2.96 -26.47
C ARG A 357 2.84 1.91 -25.81
N ASP A 358 3.39 0.75 -25.46
CA ASP A 358 2.64 -0.30 -24.78
C ASP A 358 2.38 0.04 -23.30
N ILE A 359 3.31 0.75 -22.64
CA ILE A 359 3.09 1.31 -21.30
C ILE A 359 1.96 2.34 -21.38
N ILE A 360 2.06 3.30 -22.31
CA ILE A 360 1.02 4.33 -22.49
C ILE A 360 -0.33 3.67 -22.74
N ALA A 361 -0.40 2.72 -23.69
CA ALA A 361 -1.66 2.06 -24.04
C ALA A 361 -2.30 1.33 -22.85
N LEU A 362 -1.48 0.70 -21.99
CA LEU A 362 -1.98 0.08 -20.76
C LEU A 362 -2.47 1.13 -19.76
N ILE A 363 -1.71 2.21 -19.50
CA ILE A 363 -2.12 3.29 -18.57
C ILE A 363 -3.46 3.90 -18.98
N LEU A 364 -3.68 4.11 -20.28
CA LEU A 364 -4.96 4.59 -20.79
C LEU A 364 -6.12 3.67 -20.39
N ARG A 365 -5.91 2.35 -20.47
CA ARG A 365 -6.87 1.33 -20.03
C ARG A 365 -7.01 1.27 -18.50
N LEU A 366 -5.93 1.43 -17.74
CA LEU A 366 -5.98 1.49 -16.27
C LEU A 366 -6.83 2.68 -15.81
N GLN A 367 -6.65 3.85 -16.44
CA GLN A 367 -7.41 5.06 -16.15
C GLN A 367 -8.70 5.20 -16.99
N ALA A 368 -9.27 4.10 -17.48
CA ALA A 368 -10.55 4.14 -18.17
C ALA A 368 -11.64 4.72 -17.26
N HIS A 369 -12.51 5.55 -17.84
CA HIS A 369 -13.56 6.26 -17.11
C HIS A 369 -14.53 5.27 -16.46
N LEU A 370 -14.99 4.28 -17.22
CA LEU A 370 -15.84 3.22 -16.71
C LEU A 370 -14.99 2.11 -16.06
N PRO A 371 -15.32 1.64 -14.84
CA PRO A 371 -14.67 0.51 -14.19
C PRO A 371 -14.56 -0.75 -15.05
N GLU A 372 -15.62 -1.12 -15.77
CA GLU A 372 -15.70 -2.30 -16.64
C GLU A 372 -14.73 -2.26 -17.84
N ASP A 373 -14.24 -1.07 -18.19
CA ASP A 373 -13.28 -0.89 -19.29
C ASP A 373 -11.84 -1.13 -18.84
N ARG A 374 -11.59 -1.21 -17.53
CA ARG A 374 -10.27 -1.47 -16.97
C ARG A 374 -9.96 -2.96 -17.06
N PRO A 375 -8.72 -3.35 -17.39
CA PRO A 375 -8.34 -4.75 -17.47
C PRO A 375 -8.40 -5.40 -16.08
N PRO A 376 -8.83 -6.67 -15.98
CA PRO A 376 -8.78 -7.43 -14.74
C PRO A 376 -7.33 -7.72 -14.32
N LEU A 377 -7.09 -7.97 -13.03
CA LEU A 377 -5.74 -8.11 -12.48
C LEU A 377 -4.90 -9.20 -13.16
N HIS A 378 -5.50 -10.34 -13.52
CA HIS A 378 -4.78 -11.43 -14.20
C HIS A 378 -4.32 -11.03 -15.61
N GLU A 379 -5.09 -10.20 -16.32
CA GLU A 379 -4.72 -9.68 -17.64
C GLU A 379 -3.53 -8.73 -17.48
N ILE A 380 -3.60 -7.82 -16.49
CA ILE A 380 -2.50 -6.89 -16.18
C ILE A 380 -1.23 -7.67 -15.81
N GLU A 381 -1.32 -8.62 -14.87
CA GLU A 381 -0.21 -9.44 -14.42
C GLU A 381 0.49 -10.15 -15.58
N THR A 382 -0.31 -10.85 -16.40
CA THR A 382 0.19 -11.60 -17.56
C THR A 382 0.88 -10.65 -18.54
N TYR A 383 0.22 -9.54 -18.85
CA TYR A 383 0.68 -8.58 -19.83
C TYR A 383 1.97 -7.87 -19.41
N VAL A 384 2.03 -7.37 -18.17
CA VAL A 384 3.19 -6.67 -17.63
C VAL A 384 4.37 -7.64 -17.47
N SER A 385 4.14 -8.84 -16.93
CA SER A 385 5.19 -9.86 -16.79
C SER A 385 5.79 -10.24 -18.14
N PHE A 386 4.95 -10.45 -19.16
CA PHE A 386 5.39 -10.71 -20.53
C PHE A 386 6.29 -9.58 -21.06
N HIS A 387 5.92 -8.32 -20.84
CA HIS A 387 6.72 -7.19 -21.32
C HIS A 387 8.03 -6.99 -20.56
N VAL A 388 8.04 -7.20 -19.24
CA VAL A 388 9.28 -7.20 -18.44
C VAL A 388 10.25 -8.25 -18.98
N GLN A 389 9.77 -9.45 -19.31
CA GLN A 389 10.60 -10.53 -19.84
C GLN A 389 11.05 -10.31 -21.29
N THR A 390 10.17 -9.83 -22.17
CA THR A 390 10.45 -9.74 -23.61
C THR A 390 11.12 -8.45 -24.04
N LYS A 391 10.83 -7.33 -23.37
CA LYS A 391 11.48 -6.04 -23.67
C LYS A 391 12.80 -5.87 -22.92
N GLY A 392 13.00 -6.62 -21.84
CA GLY A 392 14.24 -6.63 -21.06
C GLY A 392 14.64 -5.22 -20.64
N ASN A 393 15.77 -4.76 -21.18
CA ASN A 393 16.35 -3.44 -20.88
C ASN A 393 16.11 -2.39 -21.98
N ASP A 394 15.25 -2.66 -22.96
CA ASP A 394 14.85 -1.70 -24.00
C ASP A 394 16.05 -1.04 -24.71
N GLY A 395 17.10 -1.83 -24.99
CA GLY A 395 18.34 -1.37 -25.63
C GLY A 395 19.36 -0.72 -24.69
N MET A 396 19.05 -0.53 -23.41
CA MET A 396 20.01 -0.10 -22.39
C MET A 396 20.84 -1.28 -21.87
N THR A 397 22.07 -0.99 -21.47
CA THR A 397 22.94 -1.93 -20.76
C THR A 397 22.60 -1.97 -19.27
N ASP A 398 22.94 -3.08 -18.60
CA ASP A 398 22.78 -3.18 -17.14
C ASP A 398 23.58 -2.09 -16.42
N GLN A 399 24.75 -1.71 -16.96
CA GLN A 399 25.57 -0.63 -16.42
C GLN A 399 24.86 0.73 -16.48
N GLU A 400 24.22 1.08 -17.61
CA GLU A 400 23.48 2.34 -17.73
C GLU A 400 22.31 2.42 -16.77
N LEU A 401 21.60 1.30 -16.57
CA LEU A 401 20.49 1.19 -15.62
C LEU A 401 20.99 1.30 -14.17
N ASP A 402 22.09 0.62 -13.85
CA ASP A 402 22.76 0.71 -12.55
C ASP A 402 23.25 2.14 -12.26
N GLU A 403 23.84 2.79 -13.24
CA GLU A 403 24.30 4.19 -13.14
C GLU A 403 23.13 5.13 -12.90
N TRP A 404 22.02 4.94 -13.63
CA TRP A 404 20.79 5.71 -13.42
C TRP A 404 20.23 5.49 -12.01
N MET A 405 20.11 4.23 -11.57
CA MET A 405 19.61 3.90 -10.23
C MET A 405 20.49 4.49 -9.13
N ARG A 406 21.81 4.34 -9.25
CA ARG A 406 22.77 4.88 -8.28
C ARG A 406 22.68 6.40 -8.21
N LYS A 407 22.55 7.06 -9.36
CA LYS A 407 22.36 8.51 -9.48
C LYS A 407 21.09 8.96 -8.78
N ILE A 408 19.95 8.32 -9.02
CA ILE A 408 18.66 8.75 -8.46
C ILE A 408 18.52 8.38 -6.98
N LEU A 409 18.99 7.22 -6.54
CA LEU A 409 18.82 6.80 -5.15
C LEU A 409 19.86 7.46 -4.22
N TYR A 410 21.14 7.47 -4.61
CA TYR A 410 22.23 7.74 -3.68
C TYR A 410 22.97 9.05 -3.91
N GLU A 411 22.93 9.62 -5.11
CA GLU A 411 23.61 10.90 -5.36
C GLU A 411 22.80 12.08 -4.77
N VAL A 412 23.54 13.07 -4.26
CA VAL A 412 22.92 14.31 -3.80
C VAL A 412 22.44 15.09 -5.02
N PRO A 413 21.14 15.42 -5.13
CA PRO A 413 20.63 16.11 -6.31
C PRO A 413 21.26 17.51 -6.43
N PRO A 414 21.46 18.02 -7.66
CA PRO A 414 21.99 19.35 -7.88
C PRO A 414 21.15 20.40 -7.13
N ARG A 415 21.80 21.37 -6.50
CA ARG A 415 21.12 22.57 -5.98
C ARG A 415 20.52 23.34 -7.14
N THR A 416 19.27 23.03 -7.44
CA THR A 416 18.47 23.81 -8.38
C THR A 416 17.85 24.95 -7.58
N ASN A 417 18.03 26.20 -8.03
CA ASN A 417 17.15 27.27 -7.58
C ASN A 417 15.73 26.78 -7.88
N GLU A 418 14.89 26.66 -6.85
CA GLU A 418 13.55 26.06 -6.90
C GLU A 418 12.61 26.72 -7.94
N GLN A 419 13.08 27.76 -8.62
CA GLN A 419 12.48 28.40 -9.78
C GLN A 419 12.52 27.58 -11.08
N TYR A 420 13.27 26.47 -11.15
CA TYR A 420 13.00 25.43 -12.18
C TYR A 420 11.79 24.59 -11.78
N VAL A 421 10.68 25.28 -11.51
CA VAL A 421 9.34 24.78 -11.81
C VAL A 421 9.42 24.51 -13.31
N ALA A 422 9.46 23.24 -13.74
CA ALA A 422 8.97 22.95 -15.08
C ALA A 422 7.59 23.60 -15.09
N GLY A 423 7.46 24.74 -15.79
CA GLY A 423 6.29 25.61 -15.65
C GLY A 423 5.04 24.75 -15.75
N PRO A 424 3.96 25.09 -15.02
CA PRO A 424 2.74 24.31 -15.07
C PRO A 424 2.49 23.94 -16.52
N VAL A 425 2.36 22.64 -16.80
CA VAL A 425 2.02 22.20 -18.15
C VAL A 425 0.56 22.62 -18.31
N ILE A 426 0.38 23.88 -18.68
CA ILE A 426 -0.91 24.50 -18.94
C ILE A 426 -1.40 23.86 -20.20
N ARG A 427 -2.38 22.98 -20.06
CA ARG A 427 -3.00 22.31 -21.20
C ARG A 427 -4.36 22.92 -21.43
N GLU A 428 -4.49 23.67 -22.51
CA GLU A 428 -5.81 23.83 -23.13
C GLU A 428 -6.16 22.50 -23.79
N VAL A 429 -7.06 21.73 -23.18
CA VAL A 429 -7.72 20.65 -23.90
C VAL A 429 -8.71 21.33 -24.85
N ILE A 430 -8.25 21.58 -26.09
CA ILE A 430 -9.15 21.95 -27.18
C ILE A 430 -9.94 20.69 -27.51
N GLY A 431 -11.10 20.54 -26.85
CA GLY A 431 -12.03 19.45 -27.13
C GLY A 431 -12.46 19.51 -28.60
N THR A 432 -11.83 18.73 -29.46
CA THR A 432 -12.30 18.55 -30.85
C THR A 432 -13.50 17.60 -30.93
N GLY A 433 -13.81 16.89 -29.85
CA GLY A 433 -15.05 16.14 -29.68
C GLY A 433 -16.13 17.01 -29.05
N ARG A 434 -17.17 17.38 -29.80
CA ARG A 434 -18.46 17.73 -29.20
C ARG A 434 -18.91 16.52 -28.37
N MET A 435 -18.84 16.60 -27.05
CA MET A 435 -19.74 15.79 -26.22
C MET A 435 -21.16 16.20 -26.63
N ASP A 436 -21.85 15.29 -27.30
CA ASP A 436 -23.27 15.41 -27.53
C ASP A 436 -23.97 14.96 -26.25
N PRO A 437 -24.62 15.86 -25.49
CA PRO A 437 -25.32 15.49 -24.26
C PRO A 437 -26.46 14.48 -24.49
N SER A 438 -26.85 14.19 -25.75
CA SER A 438 -27.78 13.11 -26.07
C SER A 438 -27.15 11.71 -26.07
N LYS A 439 -25.81 11.59 -26.13
CA LYS A 439 -25.09 10.30 -26.07
C LYS A 439 -24.87 9.78 -24.66
N GLU A 440 -24.93 10.66 -23.65
CA GLU A 440 -24.86 10.29 -22.23
C GLU A 440 -26.04 9.39 -21.82
N LYS A 441 -27.19 9.51 -22.51
CA LYS A 441 -28.39 8.70 -22.27
C LYS A 441 -28.43 7.36 -23.03
N ARG A 442 -27.45 7.05 -23.89
CA ARG A 442 -27.47 5.85 -24.75
C ARG A 442 -26.63 4.67 -24.24
N PHE A 443 -25.88 4.84 -23.15
CA PHE A 443 -25.22 3.73 -22.47
C PHE A 443 -26.11 3.15 -21.36
N VAL A 444 -27.25 2.59 -21.76
CA VAL A 444 -27.99 1.62 -20.96
C VAL A 444 -27.92 0.31 -21.74
N PRO A 445 -27.36 -0.78 -21.20
CA PRO A 445 -27.39 -2.07 -21.88
C PRO A 445 -28.85 -2.44 -22.14
N GLN A 446 -29.21 -2.72 -23.40
CA GLN A 446 -30.49 -3.37 -23.68
C GLN A 446 -30.42 -4.80 -23.14
N VAL A 447 -30.91 -5.00 -21.91
CA VAL A 447 -31.24 -6.33 -21.41
C VAL A 447 -32.41 -6.83 -22.23
N SER A 448 -32.23 -7.97 -22.89
CA SER A 448 -33.28 -8.57 -23.72
C SER A 448 -34.48 -8.95 -22.85
N SER A 449 -35.69 -8.66 -23.33
CA SER A 449 -36.96 -8.84 -22.62
C SER A 449 -37.37 -10.30 -22.39
N ARG A 450 -36.42 -11.24 -22.38
CA ARG A 450 -36.67 -12.67 -22.13
C ARG A 450 -36.29 -13.15 -20.73
N ASP A 451 -35.50 -12.37 -19.98
CA ASP A 451 -35.03 -12.79 -18.64
C ASP A 451 -35.82 -12.16 -17.48
N ALA A 452 -36.71 -11.19 -17.74
CA ALA A 452 -37.51 -10.52 -16.71
C ALA A 452 -38.75 -11.31 -16.24
N ALA A 453 -39.12 -12.40 -16.91
CA ALA A 453 -40.37 -13.13 -16.61
C ALA A 453 -40.21 -14.26 -15.55
N ALA A 454 -39.01 -14.48 -15.01
CA ALA A 454 -38.76 -15.58 -14.08
C ALA A 454 -38.62 -15.18 -12.60
N SER A 455 -38.65 -13.88 -12.25
CA SER A 455 -38.46 -13.44 -10.85
C SER A 455 -39.68 -12.79 -10.18
N GLU A 456 -40.81 -12.61 -10.86
CA GLU A 456 -41.99 -11.89 -10.32
C GLU A 456 -43.02 -12.77 -9.58
N GLN A 457 -42.77 -14.07 -9.36
CA GLN A 457 -43.70 -14.94 -8.60
C GLN A 457 -43.23 -15.32 -7.19
N GLY A 458 -42.25 -14.61 -6.62
CA GLY A 458 -41.61 -15.00 -5.35
C GLY A 458 -41.71 -14.04 -4.17
N ILE A 459 -42.31 -12.85 -4.29
CA ILE A 459 -42.27 -11.83 -3.22
C ILE A 459 -43.61 -11.11 -3.06
N GLU A 460 -44.63 -11.84 -2.60
CA GLU A 460 -45.77 -11.25 -1.88
C GLU A 460 -45.99 -12.06 -0.60
N ARG A 461 -45.17 -11.77 0.42
CA ARG A 461 -45.45 -11.97 1.86
C ARG A 461 -44.22 -11.57 2.66
N MET A 462 -44.20 -10.32 3.12
CA MET A 462 -44.01 -9.94 4.53
C MET A 462 -43.76 -8.44 4.65
N GLY A 463 -44.61 -7.78 5.46
CA GLY A 463 -44.14 -6.86 6.48
C GLY A 463 -43.71 -5.46 6.06
N SER A 464 -44.68 -4.54 6.12
CA SER A 464 -44.48 -3.10 6.25
C SER A 464 -43.62 -2.76 7.49
N GLY A 465 -42.56 -1.98 7.32
CA GLY A 465 -41.71 -1.43 8.39
C GLY A 465 -40.84 -0.28 7.89
N CYS A 466 -41.17 0.93 8.34
CA CYS A 466 -40.58 2.24 8.11
C CYS A 466 -39.08 2.32 7.71
N ILE A 467 -38.78 3.08 6.65
CA ILE A 467 -37.45 3.69 6.42
C ILE A 467 -37.67 5.18 6.09
N SER A 468 -37.30 6.04 7.03
CA SER A 468 -37.04 7.46 6.80
C SER A 468 -35.88 7.84 7.71
N GLY A 469 -34.66 7.98 7.17
CA GLY A 469 -33.49 8.31 7.99
C GLY A 469 -32.16 8.49 7.24
N ASP A 470 -31.88 7.77 6.16
CA ASP A 470 -30.47 7.57 5.76
C ASP A 470 -29.93 8.48 4.64
N SER A 471 -30.72 9.42 4.12
CA SER A 471 -30.24 10.30 3.04
C SER A 471 -29.38 11.48 3.52
N GLU A 472 -29.51 11.91 4.78
CA GLU A 472 -28.72 13.04 5.31
C GLU A 472 -27.30 12.63 5.73
N GLN A 473 -27.11 11.42 6.28
CA GLN A 473 -25.79 10.93 6.70
C GLN A 473 -24.83 10.72 5.51
N ALA A 474 -25.32 10.23 4.37
CA ALA A 474 -24.49 10.05 3.18
C ALA A 474 -24.02 11.40 2.58
N VAL A 475 -24.83 12.46 2.71
CA VAL A 475 -24.47 13.81 2.25
C VAL A 475 -23.47 14.45 3.21
N GLU A 476 -23.58 14.18 4.52
CA GLU A 476 -22.66 14.69 5.53
C GLU A 476 -21.27 14.03 5.44
N GLN A 477 -21.18 12.72 5.19
CA GLN A 477 -19.91 12.01 4.97
C GLN A 477 -19.15 12.50 3.72
N VAL A 478 -19.87 12.79 2.63
CA VAL A 478 -19.26 13.35 1.40
C VAL A 478 -18.80 14.81 1.61
N ALA A 479 -19.52 15.59 2.43
CA ALA A 479 -19.16 16.95 2.77
C ALA A 479 -17.96 17.02 3.73
N GLU A 480 -17.81 16.04 4.63
CA GLU A 480 -16.67 15.93 5.55
C GLU A 480 -15.39 15.53 4.81
N PHE A 481 -15.49 14.59 3.85
CA PHE A 481 -14.38 14.20 2.97
C PHE A 481 -13.84 15.37 2.11
N GLN A 482 -14.71 16.32 1.72
CA GLN A 482 -14.29 17.52 0.99
C GLN A 482 -13.70 18.63 1.87
N ARG A 483 -13.90 18.59 3.20
CA ARG A 483 -13.28 19.55 4.14
C ARG A 483 -11.88 19.13 4.59
N TRP A 484 -11.52 17.87 4.42
CA TRP A 484 -10.25 17.31 4.85
C TRP A 484 -9.13 17.40 3.78
N ARG A 485 -9.50 17.63 2.52
CA ARG A 485 -8.58 18.07 1.44
C ARG A 485 -8.40 19.57 1.45
#